data_AF-A0A8E0S6Y2-F1
#
_entry.id   AF-A0A8E0S6Y2-F1
#
_cell.length_a   1.000
_cell.length_b   1.000
_cell.length_c   1.000
_cell.angle_alpha   90.00
_cell.angle_beta   90.00
_cell.angle_gamma   90.00
#
_symmetry.space_group_name_H-M   'P 1'
#
loop_
_entity.id
_entity.type
_entity.pdbx_description
1 polymer ?
#
loop_
_entity_poly.entity_id
_entity_poly.type
_entity_poly.pdbx_seq_one_letter_code
_entity_poly.pdbx_strand_id
1 'polypeptide(L)'
;MAGYVPNARIPIVNVCQELHNYRGHEVNDEVDVIIPSYVFDRRILRAIELKNLNYVQAYMRRCPRNIERYFFLETVSSVSPMIRSIIVSNLLGYAFLYRSIPCVKYFLDLAVDPFQPAYFIDWASYNENQRKVTLYEAPNVILISGSIHDRHRKECIDMLSILRAADIELHLPISLRRQQFDPPNEPTSAIVRFSDTWDCWEKEIEKRGGDEMAQSKSFLRELKSVYRANKFERLHASGS
;
A
#
# COMPACT_ATOMS: atom_id res chain seq x y z
N MET A 1 -2.10 30.94 22.36
CA MET A 1 -1.76 29.56 21.92
C MET A 1 -3.07 28.81 21.72
N ALA A 2 -3.56 28.72 20.48
CA ALA A 2 -4.80 28.00 20.18
C ALA A 2 -4.49 26.50 20.08
N GLY A 3 -5.08 25.72 21.00
CA GLY A 3 -5.02 24.26 20.97
C GLY A 3 -5.62 23.75 19.65
N TYR A 4 -4.78 23.12 18.83
CA TYR A 4 -5.20 22.55 17.56
C TYR A 4 -5.99 21.27 17.82
N VAL A 5 -7.29 21.30 17.58
CA VAL A 5 -8.13 20.10 17.48
C VAL A 5 -8.03 19.61 16.02
N PRO A 6 -7.63 18.36 15.77
CA PRO A 6 -7.63 17.79 14.43
C PRO A 6 -9.02 17.94 13.83
N ASN A 7 -9.09 18.56 12.65
CA ASN A 7 -10.33 18.72 11.92
C ASN A 7 -10.71 17.35 11.35
N ALA A 8 -11.36 16.52 12.17
CA ALA A 8 -11.93 15.25 11.77
C ALA A 8 -13.18 15.53 10.93
N ARG A 9 -12.98 15.88 9.65
CA ARG A 9 -14.04 15.63 8.67
C ARG A 9 -14.22 14.12 8.65
N ILE A 10 -15.26 13.67 9.35
CA ILE A 10 -15.75 12.30 9.26
C ILE A 10 -15.89 12.02 7.76
N PRO A 11 -15.27 10.97 7.22
CA PRO A 11 -15.48 10.60 5.82
C PRO A 11 -16.98 10.49 5.57
N ILE A 12 -17.42 10.84 4.36
CA ILE A 12 -18.82 10.71 3.93
C ILE A 12 -19.33 9.26 4.10
N VAL A 13 -18.39 8.30 4.21
CA VAL A 13 -18.61 6.89 4.44
C VAL A 13 -17.71 6.38 5.57
N ASN A 14 -18.29 5.82 6.63
CA ASN A 14 -17.54 4.99 7.57
C ASN A 14 -17.35 3.62 6.93
N VAL A 15 -16.23 3.44 6.23
CA VAL A 15 -15.95 2.22 5.47
C VAL A 15 -16.02 0.96 6.33
N CYS A 16 -15.52 1.00 7.57
CA CYS A 16 -15.65 -0.13 8.50
C CYS A 16 -17.12 -0.49 8.77
N GLN A 17 -17.98 0.51 8.96
CA GLN A 17 -19.41 0.30 9.19
C GLN A 17 -20.13 -0.23 7.95
N GLU A 18 -19.81 0.33 6.77
CA GLU A 18 -20.41 -0.16 5.53
C GLU A 18 -20.01 -1.61 5.25
N LEU A 19 -18.72 -1.96 5.36
CA LEU A 19 -18.25 -3.34 5.18
C LEU A 19 -18.87 -4.32 6.17
N HIS A 20 -19.07 -3.89 7.43
CA HIS A 20 -19.78 -4.69 8.42
C HIS A 20 -21.22 -5.00 7.98
N ASN A 21 -21.93 -4.00 7.44
CA ASN A 21 -23.28 -4.19 6.91
C ASN A 21 -23.33 -5.13 5.69
N TYR A 22 -22.32 -5.09 4.82
CA TYR A 22 -22.26 -5.99 3.64
C TYR A 22 -21.93 -7.43 3.98
N ARG A 23 -21.29 -7.69 5.12
CA ARG A 23 -20.83 -9.03 5.48
C ARG A 23 -22.02 -9.97 5.71
N GLY A 24 -23.07 -9.54 6.40
CA GLY A 24 -24.27 -10.36 6.60
C GLY A 24 -24.07 -11.67 7.37
N HIS A 25 -22.86 -11.94 7.88
CA HIS A 25 -22.49 -13.11 8.67
C HIS A 25 -21.54 -12.72 9.81
N GLU A 26 -21.37 -13.61 10.79
CA GLU A 26 -20.38 -13.46 11.87
C GLU A 26 -18.96 -13.44 11.29
N VAL A 27 -18.08 -12.66 11.92
CA VAL A 27 -16.71 -12.48 11.42
C VAL A 27 -15.89 -13.75 11.63
N ASN A 28 -15.28 -14.25 10.56
CA ASN A 28 -14.28 -15.30 10.64
C ASN A 28 -12.88 -14.69 10.53
N ASP A 29 -12.20 -14.54 11.68
CA ASP A 29 -10.89 -13.90 11.78
C ASP A 29 -9.78 -14.57 10.93
N GLU A 30 -9.96 -15.83 10.53
CA GLU A 30 -8.97 -16.55 9.72
C GLU A 30 -9.00 -16.13 8.24
N VAL A 31 -10.20 -15.90 7.69
CA VAL A 31 -10.39 -15.68 6.25
C VAL A 31 -10.92 -14.30 5.90
N ASP A 32 -11.65 -13.65 6.81
CA ASP A 32 -12.20 -12.33 6.57
C ASP A 32 -11.15 -11.24 6.75
N VAL A 33 -11.25 -10.21 5.91
CA VAL A 33 -10.39 -9.04 6.03
C VAL A 33 -11.02 -8.09 7.05
N ILE A 34 -10.28 -7.79 8.11
CA ILE A 34 -10.70 -6.87 9.18
C ILE A 34 -9.85 -5.61 9.09
N ILE A 35 -10.47 -4.51 8.69
CA ILE A 35 -9.79 -3.23 8.56
C ILE A 35 -9.59 -2.62 9.95
N PRO A 36 -8.35 -2.28 10.34
CA PRO A 36 -8.06 -1.69 11.64
C PRO A 36 -8.57 -0.25 11.72
N SER A 37 -8.63 0.27 12.94
CA SER A 37 -8.93 1.70 13.14
C SER A 37 -7.89 2.56 12.42
N TYR A 38 -8.36 3.55 11.66
CA TYR A 38 -7.51 4.44 10.87
C TYR A 38 -7.74 5.92 11.18
N VAL A 39 -6.76 6.74 10.80
CA VAL A 39 -6.74 8.19 10.98
C VAL A 39 -6.89 8.90 9.64
N PHE A 40 -7.64 10.00 9.65
CA PHE A 40 -7.71 10.95 8.54
C PHE A 40 -6.74 12.09 8.75
N ASP A 41 -5.58 12.04 8.10
CA ASP A 41 -4.64 13.16 8.09
C ASP A 41 -4.00 13.33 6.72
N ARG A 42 -4.71 14.02 5.81
CA ARG A 42 -4.23 14.25 4.45
C ARG A 42 -2.95 15.09 4.40
N ARG A 43 -2.62 15.85 5.44
CA ARG A 43 -1.43 16.72 5.43
C ARG A 43 -0.15 15.91 5.57
N ILE A 44 -0.12 14.93 6.46
CA ILE A 44 1.05 14.05 6.59
C ILE A 44 1.23 13.20 5.33
N LEU A 45 0.12 12.70 4.75
CA LEU A 45 0.19 11.95 3.49
C LEU A 45 0.70 12.84 2.33
N ARG A 46 0.21 14.08 2.24
CA ARG A 46 0.69 15.05 1.24
C ARG A 46 2.15 15.46 1.47
N ALA A 47 2.60 15.54 2.72
CA ALA A 47 4.00 15.80 3.04
C ALA A 47 4.90 14.64 2.56
N ILE A 48 4.47 13.38 2.73
CA ILE A 48 5.18 12.21 2.21
C ILE A 48 5.22 12.25 0.67
N GLU A 49 4.09 12.52 0.03
CA GLU A 49 3.97 12.64 -1.44
C GLU A 49 4.92 13.71 -2.00
N LEU A 50 4.99 14.87 -1.34
CA LEU A 50 5.89 15.97 -1.70
C LEU A 50 7.33 15.79 -1.19
N LYS A 51 7.65 14.63 -0.60
CA LYS A 51 8.99 14.31 -0.05
C LYS A 51 9.48 15.31 1.00
N ASN A 52 8.56 15.96 1.73
CA ASN A 52 8.86 16.92 2.78
C ASN A 52 9.18 16.21 4.11
N LEU A 53 10.40 15.69 4.20
CA LEU A 53 10.87 14.94 5.38
C LEU A 53 10.83 15.80 6.66
N ASN A 54 11.12 17.09 6.58
CA ASN A 54 11.11 17.99 7.74
C ASN A 54 9.73 18.02 8.42
N TYR A 55 8.66 18.10 7.63
CA TYR A 55 7.30 18.04 8.16
C TYR A 55 7.01 16.67 8.78
N VAL A 56 7.40 15.58 8.11
CA VAL A 56 7.19 14.20 8.60
C VAL A 56 7.89 13.97 9.93
N GLN A 57 9.15 14.40 10.07
CA GLN A 57 9.91 14.30 11.31
C GLN A 57 9.28 15.13 12.43
N ALA A 58 8.90 16.38 12.14
CA ALA A 58 8.23 17.24 13.13
C ALA A 58 6.89 16.64 13.59
N TYR A 59 6.15 16.03 12.67
CA TYR A 59 4.90 15.34 12.96
C TYR A 59 5.13 14.11 13.86
N MET A 60 6.10 13.25 13.54
CA MET A 60 6.45 12.08 14.35
C MET A 60 6.94 12.45 15.75
N ARG A 61 7.69 13.54 15.90
CA ARG A 61 8.09 14.04 17.23
C ARG A 61 6.91 14.47 18.09
N ARG A 62 5.87 15.04 17.47
CA ARG A 62 4.64 15.47 18.18
C ARG A 62 3.70 14.31 18.47
N CYS A 63 3.63 13.35 17.56
CA CYS A 63 2.69 12.23 17.61
C CYS A 63 3.44 10.90 17.40
N PRO A 64 4.32 10.47 18.32
CA PRO A 64 5.16 9.29 18.12
C PRO A 64 4.35 8.00 17.97
N ARG A 65 3.19 7.91 18.66
CA ARG A 65 2.27 6.77 18.54
C ARG A 65 1.67 6.59 17.14
N ASN A 66 1.80 7.57 16.26
CA ASN A 66 1.29 7.48 14.89
C ASN A 66 2.20 6.67 13.96
N ILE A 67 3.35 6.20 14.45
CA ILE A 67 4.29 5.41 13.66
C ILE A 67 3.70 4.06 13.21
N GLU A 68 2.92 3.40 14.07
CA GLU A 68 2.22 2.13 13.79
C GLU A 68 0.75 2.34 13.37
N ARG A 69 0.25 3.57 13.40
CA ARG A 69 -1.15 3.88 13.09
C ARG A 69 -1.42 3.74 11.60
N TYR A 70 -2.64 3.31 11.30
CA TYR A 70 -3.18 3.29 9.96
C TYR A 70 -3.73 4.65 9.58
N PHE A 71 -3.50 5.06 8.34
CA PHE A 71 -4.02 6.25 7.72
C PHE A 71 -4.89 5.87 6.53
N PHE A 72 -5.89 6.71 6.25
CA PHE A 72 -6.84 6.48 5.18
C PHE A 72 -6.58 7.43 4.00
N LEU A 73 -6.56 6.88 2.79
CA LEU A 73 -6.52 7.62 1.54
C LEU A 73 -7.54 7.05 0.55
N GLU A 74 -8.42 7.91 0.05
CA GLU A 74 -9.40 7.56 -0.98
C GLU A 74 -9.08 8.31 -2.27
N THR A 75 -9.11 7.58 -3.38
CA THR A 75 -9.05 8.10 -4.75
C THR A 75 -10.36 7.77 -5.45
N VAL A 76 -11.03 8.80 -5.97
CA VAL A 76 -12.27 8.62 -6.75
C VAL A 76 -11.90 8.71 -8.23
N SER A 77 -12.03 7.59 -8.94
CA SER A 77 -11.70 7.47 -10.36
C SER A 77 -12.88 7.82 -11.27
N SER A 78 -14.11 7.62 -10.77
CA SER A 78 -15.33 8.00 -11.47
C SER A 78 -16.44 8.28 -10.46
N VAL A 79 -17.31 9.24 -10.76
CA VAL A 79 -18.49 9.57 -9.93
C VAL A 79 -19.79 8.97 -10.45
N SER A 80 -19.82 8.57 -11.72
CA SER A 80 -20.99 7.94 -12.35
C SER A 80 -20.54 7.03 -13.51
N PRO A 81 -20.43 5.71 -13.31
CA PRO A 81 -20.66 4.97 -12.06
C PRO A 81 -19.63 5.34 -10.98
N MET A 82 -19.97 5.22 -9.69
CA MET A 82 -19.05 5.56 -8.61
C MET A 82 -17.97 4.49 -8.50
N ILE A 83 -16.72 4.84 -8.81
CA ILE A 83 -15.55 3.97 -8.71
C ILE A 83 -14.53 4.67 -7.83
N ARG A 84 -14.22 4.05 -6.69
CA ARG A 84 -13.23 4.54 -5.74
C ARG A 84 -12.28 3.43 -5.33
N SER A 85 -11.02 3.79 -5.13
CA SER A 85 -10.00 2.92 -4.56
C SER A 85 -9.49 3.55 -3.28
N ILE A 86 -9.47 2.77 -2.20
CA ILE A 86 -9.09 3.22 -0.88
C ILE A 86 -7.90 2.38 -0.42
N ILE A 87 -6.90 3.06 0.12
CA ILE A 87 -5.75 2.44 0.77
C ILE A 87 -5.78 2.83 2.24
N VAL A 88 -5.68 1.85 3.11
CA VAL A 88 -5.49 2.01 4.54
C VAL A 88 -4.16 1.37 4.92
N SER A 89 -3.17 2.19 5.27
CA SER A 89 -1.78 1.74 5.46
C SER A 89 -1.09 2.61 6.51
N ASN A 90 0.04 2.16 7.06
CA ASN A 90 0.89 3.01 7.89
C ASN A 90 1.66 4.03 7.01
N LEU A 91 2.39 4.95 7.65
CA LEU A 91 3.11 5.98 6.91
C LEU A 91 4.25 5.44 6.01
N LEU A 92 4.84 4.29 6.37
CA LEU A 92 5.85 3.63 5.54
C LEU A 92 5.24 3.14 4.21
N GLY A 93 4.05 2.54 4.24
CA GLY A 93 3.38 2.12 3.01
C GLY A 93 3.07 3.30 2.08
N TYR A 94 2.63 4.44 2.62
CA TYR A 94 2.50 5.65 1.80
C TYR A 94 3.83 6.17 1.27
N ALA A 95 4.93 6.02 2.03
CA ALA A 95 6.26 6.37 1.54
C ALA A 95 6.69 5.49 0.36
N PHE A 96 6.35 4.19 0.36
CA PHE A 96 6.52 3.30 -0.79
C PHE A 96 5.66 3.72 -1.98
N LEU A 97 4.35 3.93 -1.75
CA LEU A 97 3.39 4.33 -2.79
C LEU A 97 3.85 5.57 -3.56
N TYR A 98 4.34 6.57 -2.82
CA TYR A 98 4.76 7.86 -3.38
C TYR A 98 6.25 7.95 -3.74
N ARG A 99 7.03 6.85 -3.66
CA ARG A 99 8.47 6.84 -3.97
C ARG A 99 9.24 7.89 -3.17
N SER A 100 8.89 8.05 -1.90
CA SER A 100 9.45 9.07 -1.01
C SER A 100 10.69 8.53 -0.31
N ILE A 101 11.80 8.41 -1.05
CA ILE A 101 13.07 7.81 -0.59
C ILE A 101 13.51 8.33 0.80
N PRO A 102 13.50 9.66 1.07
CA PRO A 102 13.91 10.16 2.38
C PRO A 102 12.98 9.69 3.52
N CYS A 103 11.68 9.57 3.24
CA CYS A 103 10.70 9.09 4.23
C CYS A 103 10.80 7.58 4.42
N VAL A 104 11.02 6.80 3.36
CA VAL A 104 11.25 5.35 3.44
C VAL A 104 12.43 5.07 4.35
N LYS A 105 13.58 5.72 4.11
CA LYS A 105 14.77 5.60 4.97
C LYS A 105 14.44 5.95 6.42
N TYR A 106 13.85 7.12 6.65
CA TYR A 106 13.53 7.59 7.99
C TYR A 106 12.61 6.63 8.76
N PHE A 107 11.57 6.06 8.13
CA PHE A 107 10.69 5.12 8.81
C PHE A 107 11.36 3.76 9.09
N LEU A 108 12.22 3.28 8.19
CA LEU A 108 13.00 2.06 8.44
C LEU A 108 14.06 2.27 9.54
N ASP A 109 14.68 3.46 9.61
CA ASP A 109 15.57 3.83 10.72
C ASP A 109 14.84 3.87 12.08
N LEU A 110 13.52 4.03 12.07
CA LEU A 110 12.65 3.92 13.24
C LEU A 110 12.09 2.49 13.45
N ALA A 111 12.63 1.49 12.75
CA ALA A 111 12.23 0.09 12.81
C ALA A 111 10.75 -0.17 12.45
N VAL A 112 10.15 0.64 11.58
CA VAL A 112 8.81 0.36 11.06
C VAL A 112 8.87 -0.86 10.16
N ASP A 113 8.03 -1.86 10.46
CA ASP A 113 7.98 -3.10 9.70
C ASP A 113 7.38 -2.90 8.30
N PRO A 114 8.13 -3.17 7.20
CA PRO A 114 7.58 -3.13 5.84
C PRO A 114 6.57 -4.25 5.55
N PHE A 115 6.52 -5.29 6.39
CA PHE A 115 5.54 -6.38 6.30
C PHE A 115 4.27 -6.15 7.12
N GLN A 116 4.19 -5.05 7.88
CA GLN A 116 2.93 -4.64 8.49
C GLN A 116 1.83 -4.59 7.40
N PRO A 117 0.63 -5.15 7.66
CA PRO A 117 -0.43 -5.18 6.66
C PRO A 117 -0.85 -3.79 6.20
N ALA A 118 -1.24 -3.68 4.94
CA ALA A 118 -2.01 -2.62 4.32
C ALA A 118 -3.32 -3.21 3.79
N TYR A 119 -4.34 -2.38 3.70
CA TYR A 119 -5.67 -2.77 3.26
C TYR A 119 -6.07 -1.96 2.04
N PHE A 120 -6.52 -2.65 1.01
CA PHE A 120 -6.94 -2.07 -0.27
C PHE A 120 -8.41 -2.38 -0.46
N ILE A 121 -9.17 -1.38 -0.87
CA ILE A 121 -10.62 -1.46 -1.02
C ILE A 121 -10.96 -0.88 -2.38
N ASP A 122 -11.30 -1.77 -3.30
CA ASP A 122 -11.81 -1.38 -4.61
C ASP A 122 -13.33 -1.42 -4.55
N TRP A 123 -13.96 -0.28 -4.81
CA TRP A 123 -15.39 -0.12 -4.69
C TRP A 123 -15.98 0.41 -5.99
N ALA A 124 -16.90 -0.34 -6.56
CA ALA A 124 -17.66 0.05 -7.73
C ALA A 124 -19.16 0.01 -7.40
N SER A 125 -19.87 1.10 -7.67
CA SER A 125 -21.33 1.20 -7.57
C SER A 125 -21.87 1.67 -8.92
N TYR A 126 -22.60 0.80 -9.59
CA TYR A 126 -23.16 1.07 -10.92
C TYR A 126 -24.57 1.67 -10.83
N ASN A 127 -25.32 1.30 -9.80
CA ASN A 127 -26.64 1.82 -9.42
C ASN A 127 -26.92 1.44 -7.95
N GLU A 128 -28.12 1.70 -7.42
CA GLU A 128 -28.44 1.42 -5.99
C GLU A 128 -28.28 -0.05 -5.61
N ASN A 129 -28.54 -0.96 -6.56
CA ASN A 129 -28.61 -2.41 -6.33
C ASN A 129 -27.39 -3.20 -6.83
N GLN A 130 -26.52 -2.61 -7.67
CA GLN A 130 -25.30 -3.26 -8.17
C GLN A 130 -24.08 -2.58 -7.59
N ARG A 131 -23.54 -3.21 -6.55
CA ARG A 131 -22.34 -2.77 -5.83
C ARG A 131 -21.37 -3.92 -5.75
N LYS A 132 -20.11 -3.66 -6.08
CA LYS A 132 -19.04 -4.63 -5.93
C LYS A 132 -17.95 -4.00 -5.08
N VAL A 133 -17.61 -4.67 -3.98
CA VAL A 133 -16.53 -4.25 -3.09
C VAL A 133 -15.52 -5.38 -3.01
N THR A 134 -14.26 -5.09 -3.30
CA THR A 134 -13.17 -6.05 -3.16
C THR A 134 -12.16 -5.53 -2.15
N LEU A 135 -11.93 -6.30 -1.09
CA LEU A 135 -10.92 -6.07 -0.07
C LEU A 135 -9.69 -6.92 -0.35
N TYR A 136 -8.53 -6.34 -0.10
CA TYR A 136 -7.25 -7.03 -0.08
C TYR A 136 -6.47 -6.62 1.15
N GLU A 137 -5.91 -7.59 1.87
CA GLU A 137 -4.91 -7.38 2.90
C GLU A 137 -3.56 -7.90 2.39
N ALA A 138 -2.57 -7.02 2.37
CA ALA A 138 -1.24 -7.31 1.86
C ALA A 138 -0.18 -6.50 2.59
N PRO A 139 1.07 -6.97 2.73
CA PRO A 139 2.12 -6.21 3.41
C PRO A 139 2.42 -4.89 2.68
N ASN A 140 2.78 -3.83 3.42
CA ASN A 140 3.06 -2.50 2.86
C ASN A 140 4.07 -2.53 1.70
N VAL A 141 5.06 -3.43 1.77
CA VAL A 141 6.10 -3.61 0.74
C VAL A 141 5.52 -3.89 -0.65
N ILE A 142 4.29 -4.39 -0.76
CA ILE A 142 3.60 -4.60 -2.04
C ILE A 142 3.38 -3.30 -2.82
N LEU A 143 3.27 -2.16 -2.13
CA LEU A 143 3.05 -0.83 -2.73
C LEU A 143 4.21 -0.39 -3.62
N ILE A 144 5.40 -0.99 -3.45
CA ILE A 144 6.54 -0.77 -4.34
C ILE A 144 6.23 -1.22 -5.76
N SER A 145 5.38 -2.24 -5.95
CA SER A 145 4.98 -2.71 -7.29
C SER A 145 4.50 -1.56 -8.18
N GLY A 146 3.75 -0.61 -7.61
CA GLY A 146 3.30 0.65 -8.22
C GLY A 146 4.38 1.43 -8.96
N SER A 147 5.63 1.29 -8.50
CA SER A 147 6.79 2.04 -8.95
C SER A 147 7.70 1.24 -9.88
N ILE A 148 7.51 -0.08 -10.01
CA ILE A 148 8.37 -0.95 -10.83
C ILE A 148 8.07 -0.69 -12.31
N HIS A 149 8.73 0.33 -12.84
CA HIS A 149 8.65 0.82 -14.20
C HIS A 149 9.93 1.57 -14.54
N ASP A 150 10.39 1.54 -15.79
CA ASP A 150 11.67 2.16 -16.18
C ASP A 150 11.70 3.67 -15.90
N ARG A 151 10.56 4.36 -16.02
CA ARG A 151 10.45 5.79 -15.68
C ARG A 151 10.75 6.14 -14.21
N HIS A 152 10.74 5.15 -13.33
CA HIS A 152 11.04 5.29 -11.89
C HIS A 152 12.22 4.41 -11.46
N ARG A 153 13.07 4.05 -12.42
CA ARG A 153 14.17 3.11 -12.24
C ARG A 153 15.07 3.50 -11.07
N LYS A 154 15.46 4.79 -11.00
CA LYS A 154 16.30 5.32 -9.93
C LYS A 154 15.63 5.16 -8.56
N GLU A 155 14.37 5.57 -8.42
CA GLU A 155 13.65 5.46 -7.16
C GLU A 155 13.47 4.01 -6.71
N CYS A 156 13.22 3.08 -7.64
CA CYS A 156 13.13 1.66 -7.29
C CYS A 156 14.46 1.09 -6.80
N ILE A 157 15.58 1.44 -7.45
CA ILE A 157 16.92 1.03 -7.03
C ILE A 157 17.23 1.59 -5.65
N ASP A 158 16.96 2.88 -5.42
CA ASP A 158 17.21 3.54 -4.15
C ASP A 158 16.37 2.90 -3.03
N MET A 159 15.08 2.64 -3.25
CA MET A 159 14.20 1.96 -2.28
C MET A 159 14.70 0.56 -1.94
N LEU A 160 15.06 -0.25 -2.96
CA LEU A 160 15.53 -1.61 -2.75
C LEU A 160 16.91 -1.66 -2.06
N SER A 161 17.78 -0.69 -2.35
CA SER A 161 19.06 -0.54 -1.66
C SER A 161 18.85 -0.23 -0.18
N ILE A 162 17.90 0.65 0.15
CA ILE A 162 17.54 0.96 1.54
C ILE A 162 16.96 -0.28 2.24
N LEU A 163 16.03 -0.99 1.61
CA LEU A 163 15.45 -2.22 2.17
C LEU A 163 16.53 -3.27 2.45
N ARG A 164 17.51 -3.43 1.56
CA ARG A 164 18.62 -4.35 1.78
C ARG A 164 19.54 -3.89 2.91
N ALA A 165 19.85 -2.59 2.98
CA ALA A 165 20.66 -2.03 4.06
C ALA A 165 19.99 -2.17 5.44
N ALA A 166 18.66 -2.19 5.48
CA ALA A 166 17.85 -2.47 6.65
C ALA A 166 17.61 -3.98 6.90
N ASP A 167 18.30 -4.85 6.17
CA ASP A 167 18.22 -6.32 6.28
C ASP A 167 16.80 -6.91 6.10
N ILE A 168 16.00 -6.31 5.23
CA ILE A 168 14.63 -6.75 4.97
C ILE A 168 14.62 -8.00 4.09
N GLU A 169 14.07 -9.10 4.61
CA GLU A 169 14.07 -10.40 3.93
C GLU A 169 12.94 -10.56 2.90
N LEU A 170 13.17 -10.09 1.67
CA LEU A 170 12.19 -10.20 0.57
C LEU A 170 11.96 -11.64 0.04
N HIS A 171 12.69 -12.63 0.56
CA HIS A 171 12.65 -14.02 0.11
C HIS A 171 11.71 -14.91 0.93
N LEU A 172 11.09 -14.36 1.99
CA LEU A 172 10.13 -15.07 2.80
C LEU A 172 8.76 -15.17 2.11
N PRO A 173 7.99 -16.26 2.32
CA PRO A 173 6.65 -16.42 1.79
C PRO A 173 5.70 -15.32 2.27
N ILE A 174 4.79 -14.89 1.39
CA ILE A 174 3.76 -13.90 1.71
C ILE A 174 2.38 -14.51 1.47
N SER A 175 1.45 -14.24 2.37
CA SER A 175 0.03 -14.58 2.19
C SER A 175 -0.78 -13.30 2.09
N LEU A 176 -1.68 -13.24 1.10
CA LEU A 176 -2.64 -12.17 0.92
C LEU A 176 -4.03 -12.70 1.23
N ARG A 177 -4.81 -11.94 1.98
CA ARG A 177 -6.24 -12.22 2.15
C ARG A 177 -7.04 -11.35 1.20
N ARG A 178 -8.00 -11.96 0.52
CA ARG A 178 -8.92 -11.28 -0.39
C ARG A 178 -10.34 -11.59 0.03
N GLN A 179 -11.18 -10.57 0.07
CA GLN A 179 -12.61 -10.72 0.30
C GLN A 179 -13.40 -9.94 -0.76
N GLN A 180 -14.46 -10.51 -1.31
CA GLN A 180 -15.31 -9.86 -2.31
C GLN A 180 -16.78 -9.89 -1.88
N PHE A 181 -17.41 -8.73 -1.92
CA PHE A 181 -18.85 -8.52 -1.69
C PHE A 181 -19.50 -8.12 -3.01
N ASP A 182 -20.49 -8.88 -3.45
CA ASP A 182 -21.19 -8.65 -4.72
C ASP A 182 -22.68 -9.02 -4.57
N PRO A 183 -23.48 -8.19 -3.85
CA PRO A 183 -24.87 -8.49 -3.59
C PRO A 183 -25.65 -8.72 -4.89
N PRO A 184 -26.58 -9.70 -4.91
CA PRO A 184 -27.12 -10.44 -3.76
C PRO A 184 -26.30 -11.68 -3.36
N ASN A 185 -25.13 -11.93 -3.95
CA ASN A 185 -24.34 -13.11 -3.64
C ASN A 185 -23.71 -13.02 -2.25
N GLU A 186 -23.50 -14.17 -1.62
CA GLU A 186 -22.76 -14.26 -0.37
C GLU A 186 -21.30 -13.77 -0.56
N PRO A 187 -20.70 -13.15 0.47
CA PRO A 187 -19.30 -12.75 0.42
C PRO A 187 -18.39 -13.95 0.19
N THR A 188 -17.34 -13.74 -0.61
CA THR A 188 -16.32 -14.78 -0.87
C THR A 188 -14.98 -14.35 -0.30
N SER A 189 -14.32 -15.23 0.43
CA SER A 189 -13.00 -15.01 1.03
C SER A 189 -11.99 -16.02 0.46
N ALA A 190 -10.76 -15.57 0.21
CA ALA A 190 -9.69 -16.39 -0.33
C ALA A 190 -8.33 -15.96 0.23
N ILE A 191 -7.44 -16.94 0.40
CA ILE A 191 -6.03 -16.70 0.75
C ILE A 191 -5.17 -17.04 -0.47
N VAL A 192 -4.39 -16.07 -0.94
CA VAL A 192 -3.42 -16.26 -2.01
C VAL A 192 -2.03 -16.31 -1.39
N ARG A 193 -1.28 -17.38 -1.67
CA ARG A 193 0.07 -17.56 -1.14
C ARG A 193 1.10 -17.38 -2.25
N PHE A 194 2.14 -16.61 -1.96
CA PHE A 194 3.28 -16.38 -2.83
C PHE A 194 4.54 -16.99 -2.22
N SER A 195 5.42 -17.45 -3.10
CA SER A 195 6.69 -18.05 -2.69
C SER A 195 7.63 -17.03 -2.03
N ASP A 196 7.64 -15.81 -2.54
CA ASP A 196 8.42 -14.69 -2.01
C ASP A 196 7.77 -13.32 -2.38
N THR A 197 8.38 -12.21 -1.93
CA THR A 197 7.89 -10.85 -2.26
C THR A 197 7.97 -10.56 -3.76
N TRP A 198 8.95 -11.13 -4.44
CA TRP A 198 9.18 -10.88 -5.86
C TRP A 198 8.08 -11.50 -6.73
N ASP A 199 7.68 -12.73 -6.41
CA ASP A 199 6.56 -13.44 -7.03
C ASP A 199 5.25 -12.65 -6.84
N CYS A 200 5.04 -12.13 -5.63
CA CYS A 200 3.91 -11.24 -5.34
C CYS A 200 3.94 -9.95 -6.20
N TRP A 201 5.09 -9.28 -6.32
CA TRP A 201 5.23 -8.10 -7.18
C TRP A 201 5.03 -8.40 -8.67
N GLU A 202 5.50 -9.56 -9.16
CA GLU A 202 5.27 -9.97 -10.56
C GLU A 202 3.77 -10.09 -10.83
N LYS A 203 3.01 -10.65 -9.89
CA LYS A 203 1.55 -10.83 -9.99
C LYS A 203 0.79 -9.51 -9.91
N GLU A 204 1.24 -8.56 -9.10
CA GLU A 204 0.67 -7.19 -9.09
C GLU A 204 1.01 -6.39 -10.36
N ILE A 205 2.14 -6.65 -11.01
CA ILE A 205 2.43 -6.11 -12.35
C ILE A 205 1.47 -6.72 -13.38
N GLU A 206 1.29 -8.04 -13.37
CA GLU A 206 0.36 -8.74 -14.27
C GLU A 206 -1.08 -8.26 -14.11
N LYS A 207 -1.53 -8.06 -12.86
CA LYS A 207 -2.89 -7.59 -12.54
C LYS A 207 -3.17 -6.19 -13.11
N ARG A 208 -2.18 -5.30 -13.11
CA ARG A 208 -2.32 -3.95 -13.70
C ARG A 208 -2.39 -3.99 -15.22
N GLY A 209 -1.73 -4.97 -15.85
CA GLY A 209 -1.71 -5.15 -17.30
C GLY A 209 -1.10 -3.95 -18.04
N GLY A 210 -1.54 -3.75 -19.29
CA GLY A 210 -1.12 -2.66 -20.16
C GLY A 210 0.11 -2.96 -21.02
N ASP A 211 0.40 -2.04 -21.94
CA ASP A 211 1.43 -2.22 -22.98
C ASP A 211 2.86 -2.32 -22.40
N GLU A 212 3.09 -1.69 -21.25
CA GLU A 212 4.38 -1.64 -20.55
C GLU A 212 4.62 -2.85 -19.61
N MET A 213 3.69 -3.81 -19.56
CA MET A 213 3.77 -4.96 -18.65
C MET A 213 5.05 -5.79 -18.86
N ALA A 214 5.40 -6.09 -20.12
CA ALA A 214 6.58 -6.89 -20.44
C ALA A 214 7.89 -6.20 -19.99
N GLN A 215 7.96 -4.88 -20.17
CA GLN A 215 9.09 -4.06 -19.73
C GLN A 215 9.20 -4.05 -18.19
N SER A 216 8.08 -3.84 -17.50
CA SER A 216 8.01 -3.86 -16.04
C SER A 216 8.45 -5.20 -15.46
N LYS A 217 8.04 -6.32 -16.07
CA LYS A 217 8.48 -7.68 -15.67
C LYS A 217 9.97 -7.90 -15.92
N SER A 218 10.49 -7.42 -17.05
CA SER A 218 11.93 -7.48 -17.34
C SER A 218 12.73 -6.71 -16.30
N PHE A 219 12.31 -5.49 -15.99
CA PHE A 219 12.93 -4.65 -14.98
C PHE A 219 12.87 -5.28 -13.58
N LEU A 220 11.75 -5.90 -13.21
CA LEU A 220 11.64 -6.64 -11.95
C LEU A 220 12.69 -7.77 -11.83
N ARG A 221 12.93 -8.51 -12.91
CA ARG A 221 13.94 -9.59 -12.93
C ARG A 221 15.35 -9.03 -12.76
N GLU A 222 15.64 -7.90 -13.38
CA GLU A 222 16.90 -7.19 -13.20
C GLU A 222 17.10 -6.74 -11.75
N LEU A 223 16.07 -6.10 -11.15
CA LEU A 223 16.09 -5.70 -9.74
C LEU A 223 16.31 -6.89 -8.80
N LYS A 224 15.61 -8.02 -9.02
CA LYS A 224 15.77 -9.25 -8.23
C LYS A 224 17.20 -9.78 -8.28
N SER A 225 17.80 -9.81 -9.48
CA SER A 225 19.19 -10.26 -9.68
C SER A 225 20.18 -9.39 -8.92
N VAL A 226 20.02 -8.07 -9.02
CA VAL A 226 20.95 -7.11 -8.39
C VAL A 226 20.79 -7.08 -6.88
N TYR A 227 19.56 -7.17 -6.37
CA TYR A 227 19.27 -7.28 -4.94
C TYR A 227 19.96 -8.50 -4.33
N ARG A 228 19.85 -9.68 -4.98
CA ARG A 228 20.49 -10.92 -4.51
C ARG A 228 22.01 -10.87 -4.59
N ALA A 229 22.56 -10.29 -5.65
CA ALA A 229 23.99 -10.22 -5.88
C ALA A 229 24.70 -9.14 -5.04
N ASN A 230 23.95 -8.28 -4.34
CA ASN A 230 24.45 -7.09 -3.64
C ASN A 230 25.30 -6.18 -4.56
N LYS A 231 24.82 -5.92 -5.78
CA LYS A 231 25.56 -5.18 -6.83
C LYS A 231 24.83 -3.93 -7.32
N PHE A 232 24.13 -3.23 -6.44
CA PHE A 232 23.35 -2.03 -6.80
C PHE A 232 24.18 -0.95 -7.50
N GLU A 233 25.48 -0.86 -7.18
CA GLU A 233 26.44 0.02 -7.86
C GLU A 233 26.49 -0.17 -9.38
N ARG A 234 26.24 -1.38 -9.90
CA ARG A 234 26.24 -1.67 -11.34
C ARG A 234 25.05 -1.08 -12.09
N LEU A 235 23.93 -0.80 -11.40
CA LEU A 235 22.74 -0.19 -11.99
C LEU A 235 22.81 1.34 -12.01
N HIS A 236 23.54 1.96 -11.07
CA HIS A 236 23.78 3.40 -11.09
C HIS A 236 24.67 3.82 -12.28
N ALA A 237 25.56 2.95 -12.73
CA ALA A 237 26.48 3.21 -13.84
C ALA A 237 25.87 3.03 -15.25
N SER A 238 24.73 2.35 -15.38
CA SER A 238 24.07 2.10 -16.67
C SER A 238 22.88 3.03 -16.96
N GLY A 239 22.56 3.92 -16.02
CA GLY A 239 21.45 4.89 -16.12
C GLY A 239 21.90 6.35 -16.14
N SER A 240 23.19 6.62 -16.35
CA SER A 240 23.76 7.95 -16.58
C SER A 240 24.06 8.17 -18.06
#